data_AF-A0A7C5VYK0-F1
#
_entry.id   AF-A0A7C5VYK0-F1
#
_cell.length_a   1.000
_cell.length_b   1.000
_cell.length_c   1.000
_cell.angle_alpha   90.00
_cell.angle_beta   90.00
_cell.angle_gamma   90.00
#
_symmetry.space_group_name_H-M   'P 1'
#
loop_
_entity.id
_entity.type
_entity.pdbx_description
1 polymer ?
#
loop_
_entity_poly.entity_id
_entity_poly.type
_entity_poly.pdbx_seq_one_letter_code
_entity_poly.pdbx_strand_id
1 'polypeptide(L)'
;MKIKKNNKQTYTDEECKKIIQYFMELKGDIIREFLRSKNIAISGPKPELRKRIEESLDEGDLHYEDLVNLLDSIAPYGKQHIFLYDGPDNEVEKWRDKKYVEDQLRKERLLKLLKSPLPLILPNNLSISSIQYEPSRVLKIYAVERRENYERIHEYDEIKLIEGKEIELRAYIHQVTRGVMIFIWDLISNNATLQISQLPTGSKYEEEEIKFAELINSWLNLNSFTKLDLRRVIKKLHELEANGIPEARSHGLSYLSQGGRRITAQSPTPQDSIFGEQEVDIALKSIRDRGVGNIGNFYWLPKSINSANGNPLEREVHTIIVGNKSRINFTTPNKKEDIEYVLSRVRILSR
;
A
#
# COMPACT_ATOMS: atom_id res chain seq x y z
N MET A 1 7.44 -41.30 -14.77
CA MET A 1 8.28 -41.07 -13.58
C MET A 1 9.46 -40.17 -13.97
N LYS A 2 9.34 -38.85 -13.77
CA LYS A 2 10.44 -37.88 -13.93
C LYS A 2 10.24 -36.74 -12.92
N ILE A 3 10.90 -36.93 -11.78
CA ILE A 3 11.51 -35.98 -10.85
C ILE A 3 10.89 -34.57 -10.80
N LYS A 4 10.03 -34.35 -9.79
CA LYS A 4 9.83 -33.02 -9.17
C LYS A 4 11.19 -32.54 -8.67
N LYS A 5 11.75 -31.49 -9.27
CA LYS A 5 12.76 -30.68 -8.58
C LYS A 5 12.01 -29.80 -7.57
N ASN A 6 11.87 -30.30 -6.34
CA ASN A 6 11.71 -29.41 -5.19
C ASN A 6 13.01 -28.59 -5.10
N ASN A 7 12.99 -27.36 -5.63
CA ASN A 7 13.98 -26.36 -5.26
C ASN A 7 13.72 -26.02 -3.79
N LYS A 8 14.28 -26.81 -2.86
CA LYS A 8 14.40 -26.41 -1.47
C LYS A 8 15.42 -25.27 -1.48
N GLN A 9 14.94 -24.05 -1.42
CA GLN A 9 15.78 -22.87 -1.48
C GLN A 9 16.58 -22.83 -0.17
N THR A 10 17.88 -23.11 -0.27
CA THR A 10 18.79 -23.07 0.88
C THR A 10 19.17 -21.62 1.14
N TYR A 11 18.84 -21.12 2.33
CA TYR A 11 19.13 -19.74 2.74
C TYR A 11 20.48 -19.64 3.43
N THR A 12 21.17 -18.54 3.21
CA THR A 12 22.37 -18.14 3.95
C THR A 12 22.01 -17.63 5.35
N ASP A 13 22.95 -17.67 6.29
CA ASP A 13 22.73 -17.20 7.66
C ASP A 13 22.34 -15.70 7.71
N GLU A 14 22.85 -14.89 6.78
CA GLU A 14 22.46 -13.48 6.67
C GLU A 14 21.01 -13.31 6.22
N GLU A 15 20.55 -14.13 5.28
CA GLU A 15 19.16 -14.13 4.80
C GLU A 15 18.21 -14.52 5.92
N CYS A 16 18.53 -15.60 6.63
CA CYS A 16 17.75 -16.08 7.77
C CYS A 16 17.55 -14.97 8.81
N LYS A 17 18.64 -14.27 9.19
CA LYS A 17 18.58 -13.17 10.15
C LYS A 17 17.70 -12.01 9.67
N LYS A 18 17.79 -11.64 8.38
CA LYS A 18 16.98 -10.57 7.78
C LYS A 18 15.50 -10.93 7.71
N ILE A 19 15.16 -12.17 7.36
CA ILE A 19 13.76 -12.63 7.32
C ILE A 19 13.12 -12.51 8.70
N ILE A 20 13.81 -12.97 9.74
CA ILE A 20 13.33 -12.84 11.13
C ILE A 20 13.21 -11.37 11.50
N GLN A 21 14.19 -10.53 11.13
CA GLN A 21 14.11 -9.09 11.38
C GLN A 21 12.85 -8.47 10.74
N TYR A 22 12.61 -8.71 9.44
CA TYR A 22 11.42 -8.19 8.74
C TYR A 22 10.11 -8.69 9.35
N PHE A 23 10.07 -9.95 9.76
CA PHE A 23 8.91 -10.54 10.42
C PHE A 23 8.64 -9.88 11.77
N MET A 24 9.69 -9.60 12.56
CA MET A 24 9.56 -8.99 13.89
C MET A 24 9.16 -7.51 13.85
N GLU A 25 9.29 -6.83 12.70
CA GLU A 25 8.76 -5.47 12.48
C GLU A 25 7.23 -5.45 12.34
N LEU A 26 6.58 -6.58 12.06
CA LEU A 26 5.12 -6.66 12.00
C LEU A 26 4.48 -6.31 13.35
N LYS A 27 3.21 -5.90 13.33
CA LYS A 27 2.46 -5.67 14.57
C LYS A 27 2.36 -6.96 15.38
N GLY A 28 2.42 -6.85 16.71
CA GLY A 28 2.39 -8.01 17.61
C GLY A 28 1.17 -8.93 17.39
N ASP A 29 0.00 -8.37 17.07
CA ASP A 29 -1.21 -9.16 16.86
C ASP A 29 -1.14 -10.02 15.60
N ILE A 30 -0.53 -9.50 14.53
CA ILE A 30 -0.27 -10.25 13.29
C ILE A 30 0.67 -11.41 13.57
N ILE A 31 1.76 -11.15 14.30
CA ILE A 31 2.73 -12.18 14.70
C ILE A 31 2.02 -13.28 15.49
N ARG A 32 1.20 -12.90 16.48
CA ARG A 32 0.47 -13.86 17.32
C ARG A 32 -0.58 -14.65 16.54
N GLU A 33 -1.28 -14.03 15.60
CA GLU A 33 -2.24 -14.72 14.73
C GLU A 33 -1.54 -15.77 13.86
N PHE A 34 -0.39 -15.41 13.28
CA PHE A 34 0.43 -16.37 12.52
C PHE A 34 0.93 -17.51 13.39
N LEU A 35 1.51 -17.23 14.56
CA LEU A 35 1.98 -18.27 15.49
C LEU A 35 0.83 -19.19 15.91
N ARG A 36 -0.36 -18.64 16.19
CA ARG A 36 -1.56 -19.43 16.47
C ARG A 36 -1.93 -20.35 15.31
N SER A 37 -1.87 -19.86 14.06
CA SER A 37 -2.16 -20.68 12.87
C SER A 37 -1.17 -21.84 12.68
N LYS A 38 0.03 -21.72 13.26
CA LYS A 38 1.09 -22.74 13.28
C LYS A 38 1.13 -23.55 14.57
N ASN A 39 0.14 -23.38 15.46
CA ASN A 39 0.08 -24.00 16.79
C ASN A 39 1.27 -23.69 17.71
N ILE A 40 1.92 -22.54 17.53
CA ILE A 40 3.03 -22.06 18.37
C ILE A 40 2.49 -21.11 19.46
N ALA A 41 3.11 -21.14 20.65
CA ALA A 41 2.69 -20.34 21.80
C ALA A 41 2.81 -18.82 21.58
N ILE A 42 1.75 -18.06 21.95
CA ILE A 42 1.57 -16.64 21.60
C ILE A 42 1.77 -15.63 22.74
N SER A 43 2.06 -16.09 23.97
CA SER A 43 2.14 -15.24 25.16
C SER A 43 3.44 -14.43 25.22
N GLY A 44 3.45 -13.29 25.91
CA GLY A 44 4.67 -12.52 26.16
C GLY A 44 4.98 -11.38 25.16
N PRO A 45 6.02 -10.58 25.45
CA PRO A 45 6.48 -9.46 24.63
C PRO A 45 7.23 -9.92 23.36
N LYS A 46 7.43 -9.00 22.40
CA LYS A 46 8.08 -9.29 21.11
C LYS A 46 9.43 -10.02 21.22
N PRO A 47 10.34 -9.73 22.18
CA PRO A 47 11.59 -10.48 22.32
C PRO A 47 11.38 -11.97 22.63
N GLU A 48 10.38 -12.31 23.44
CA GLU A 48 10.04 -13.71 23.73
C GLU A 48 9.41 -14.39 22.50
N LEU A 49 8.55 -13.69 21.76
CA LEU A 49 8.00 -14.19 20.50
C LEU A 49 9.12 -14.46 19.48
N ARG A 50 10.12 -13.57 19.41
CA ARG A 50 11.29 -13.75 18.54
C ARG A 50 12.04 -15.03 18.89
N LYS A 51 12.36 -15.22 20.17
CA LYS A 51 13.07 -16.41 20.64
C LYS A 51 12.32 -17.69 20.27
N ARG A 52 10.99 -17.73 20.44
CA ARG A 52 10.18 -18.90 20.04
C ARG A 52 10.18 -19.13 18.53
N ILE A 53 10.17 -18.08 17.72
CA ILE A 53 10.28 -18.21 16.27
C ILE A 53 11.63 -18.83 15.89
N GLU A 54 12.71 -18.35 16.51
CA GLU A 54 14.06 -18.89 16.31
C GLU A 54 14.12 -20.37 16.74
N GLU A 55 13.60 -20.72 17.92
CA GLU A 55 13.52 -22.11 18.40
C GLU A 55 12.68 -23.01 17.46
N SER A 56 11.49 -22.57 17.02
CA SER A 56 10.65 -23.36 16.12
C SER A 56 11.25 -23.51 14.71
N LEU A 57 12.09 -22.57 14.25
CA LEU A 57 12.85 -22.71 13.01
C LEU A 57 13.96 -23.75 13.16
N ASP A 58 14.65 -23.76 14.29
CA ASP A 58 15.72 -24.72 14.60
C ASP A 58 15.17 -26.15 14.78
N GLU A 59 13.99 -26.28 15.41
CA GLU A 59 13.29 -27.56 15.61
C GLU A 59 12.58 -28.07 14.34
N GLY A 60 12.39 -27.21 13.34
CA GLY A 60 11.77 -27.54 12.06
C GLY A 60 10.24 -27.50 12.04
N ASP A 61 9.61 -27.10 13.15
CA ASP A 61 8.17 -26.86 13.25
C ASP A 61 7.71 -25.64 12.43
N LEU A 62 8.65 -24.75 12.13
CA LEU A 62 8.47 -23.60 11.28
C LEU A 62 9.52 -23.60 10.17
N HIS A 63 9.14 -23.12 8.98
CA HIS A 63 10.09 -22.90 7.89
C HIS A 63 10.18 -21.41 7.52
N TYR A 64 11.36 -20.96 7.10
CA TYR A 64 11.54 -19.58 6.61
C TYR A 64 10.57 -19.24 5.45
N GLU A 65 10.20 -20.23 4.63
CA GLU A 65 9.18 -20.08 3.58
C GLU A 65 7.82 -19.65 4.15
N ASP A 66 7.44 -20.13 5.34
CA ASP A 66 6.20 -19.71 6.00
C ASP A 66 6.22 -18.24 6.42
N LEU A 67 7.36 -17.79 6.97
CA LEU A 67 7.56 -16.39 7.37
C LEU A 67 7.46 -15.47 6.15
N VAL A 68 8.07 -15.89 5.05
CA VAL A 68 8.05 -15.15 3.78
C VAL A 68 6.65 -15.12 3.21
N ASN A 69 5.95 -16.26 3.17
CA ASN A 69 4.59 -16.33 2.67
C ASN A 69 3.67 -15.39 3.45
N LEU A 70 3.86 -15.27 4.78
CA LEU A 70 3.14 -14.28 5.57
C LEU A 70 3.51 -12.85 5.14
N LEU A 71 4.81 -12.52 5.08
CA LEU A 71 5.27 -11.19 4.68
C LEU A 71 4.72 -10.79 3.29
N ASP A 72 4.76 -11.71 2.33
CA ASP A 72 4.23 -11.53 0.98
C ASP A 72 2.70 -11.39 0.96
N SER A 73 1.99 -12.06 1.87
CA SER A 73 0.53 -11.94 1.99
C SER A 73 0.09 -10.61 2.60
N ILE A 74 0.90 -10.00 3.46
CA ILE A 74 0.55 -8.78 4.21
C ILE A 74 1.04 -7.53 3.51
N ALA A 75 2.22 -7.56 2.88
CA ALA A 75 2.83 -6.40 2.25
C ALA A 75 1.88 -5.64 1.28
N PRO A 76 1.05 -6.31 0.45
CA PRO A 76 0.08 -5.64 -0.41
C PRO A 76 -1.06 -4.91 0.33
N TYR A 77 -1.29 -5.21 1.60
CA TYR A 77 -2.45 -4.72 2.37
C TYR A 77 -2.08 -3.96 3.65
N GLY A 78 -0.79 -3.66 3.81
CA GLY A 78 -0.29 -2.75 4.83
C GLY A 78 -0.67 -1.29 4.58
N LYS A 79 -0.03 -0.39 5.32
CA LYS A 79 -0.10 1.05 5.02
C LYS A 79 0.50 1.31 3.64
N GLN A 80 -0.24 2.00 2.79
CA GLN A 80 0.14 2.11 1.38
C GLN A 80 -0.48 3.30 0.67
N HIS A 81 0.15 3.68 -0.42
CA HIS A 81 -0.35 4.66 -1.36
C HIS A 81 -0.66 3.98 -2.69
N ILE A 82 -1.85 4.23 -3.21
CA ILE A 82 -2.34 3.60 -4.44
C ILE A 82 -2.63 4.69 -5.46
N PHE A 83 -2.00 4.60 -6.63
CA PHE A 83 -2.36 5.38 -7.80
C PHE A 83 -3.39 4.62 -8.63
N LEU A 84 -4.41 5.34 -9.13
CA LEU A 84 -5.48 4.77 -9.94
C LEU A 84 -5.38 5.22 -11.39
N TYR A 85 -5.52 4.26 -12.30
CA TYR A 85 -5.49 4.48 -13.73
C TYR A 85 -6.67 3.80 -14.43
N ASP A 86 -7.09 4.39 -15.54
CA ASP A 86 -7.80 3.73 -16.62
C ASP A 86 -6.78 3.18 -17.62
N GLY A 87 -7.02 1.97 -18.09
CA GLY A 87 -6.15 1.30 -19.04
C GLY A 87 -6.28 1.84 -20.46
N PRO A 88 -5.29 1.56 -21.33
CA PRO A 88 -5.31 2.00 -22.73
C PRO A 88 -6.43 1.31 -23.54
N ASP A 89 -7.24 2.09 -24.27
CA ASP A 89 -8.40 1.59 -25.03
C ASP A 89 -8.06 0.53 -26.10
N ASN A 90 -6.90 0.66 -26.76
CA ASN A 90 -6.56 -0.16 -27.93
C ASN A 90 -5.45 -1.20 -27.68
N GLU A 91 -4.94 -1.30 -26.45
CA GLU A 91 -3.87 -2.25 -26.13
C GLU A 91 -4.37 -3.44 -25.32
N VAL A 92 -5.42 -3.28 -24.50
CA VAL A 92 -5.88 -4.32 -23.57
C VAL A 92 -6.14 -5.67 -24.24
N GLU A 93 -6.70 -5.69 -25.45
CA GLU A 93 -6.99 -6.92 -26.19
C GLU A 93 -5.74 -7.76 -26.47
N LYS A 94 -4.60 -7.11 -26.79
CA LYS A 94 -3.33 -7.82 -27.00
C LYS A 94 -2.84 -8.46 -25.70
N TRP A 95 -3.00 -7.77 -24.58
CA TRP A 95 -2.59 -8.26 -23.26
C TRP A 95 -3.48 -9.38 -22.72
N ARG A 96 -4.68 -9.58 -23.28
CA ARG A 96 -5.52 -10.75 -23.00
C ARG A 96 -4.99 -12.04 -23.65
N ASP A 97 -4.19 -11.92 -24.72
CA ASP A 97 -3.54 -13.05 -25.38
C ASP A 97 -2.27 -13.47 -24.64
N LYS A 98 -2.27 -14.72 -24.17
CA LYS A 98 -1.13 -15.34 -23.49
C LYS A 98 0.13 -15.34 -24.34
N LYS A 99 0.02 -15.60 -25.65
CA LYS A 99 1.20 -15.68 -26.52
C LYS A 99 1.87 -14.33 -26.65
N TYR A 100 1.08 -13.27 -26.83
CA TYR A 100 1.58 -11.90 -26.86
C TYR A 100 2.35 -11.55 -25.58
N VAL A 101 1.79 -11.83 -24.40
CA VAL A 101 2.46 -11.55 -23.12
C VAL A 101 3.76 -12.34 -22.97
N GLU A 102 3.74 -13.66 -23.26
CA GLU A 102 4.96 -14.48 -23.18
C GLU A 102 6.05 -14.00 -24.14
N ASP A 103 5.68 -13.56 -25.35
CA ASP A 103 6.63 -13.04 -26.34
C ASP A 103 7.23 -11.69 -25.91
N GLN A 104 6.45 -10.80 -25.30
CA GLN A 104 6.97 -9.55 -24.72
C GLN A 104 7.94 -9.83 -23.57
N LEU A 105 7.56 -10.70 -22.64
CA LEU A 105 8.42 -11.07 -21.52
C LEU A 105 9.70 -11.78 -21.97
N ARG A 106 9.67 -12.53 -23.09
CA ARG A 106 10.86 -13.16 -23.66
C ARG A 106 11.83 -12.13 -24.24
N LYS A 107 11.33 -11.11 -24.94
CA LYS A 107 12.15 -10.01 -25.52
C LYS A 107 12.94 -9.28 -24.43
N GLU A 108 12.29 -9.01 -23.29
CA GLU A 108 12.92 -8.33 -22.15
C GLU A 108 13.65 -9.26 -21.18
N ARG A 109 13.75 -10.57 -21.47
CA ARG A 109 14.38 -11.57 -20.60
C ARG A 109 13.72 -11.70 -19.20
N LEU A 110 12.44 -11.35 -19.11
CA LEU A 110 11.61 -11.40 -17.90
C LEU A 110 10.79 -12.68 -17.78
N LEU A 111 10.78 -13.55 -18.79
CA LEU A 111 9.98 -14.78 -18.80
C LEU A 111 10.22 -15.67 -17.56
N LYS A 112 11.45 -15.67 -17.02
CA LYS A 112 11.82 -16.40 -15.79
C LYS A 112 11.15 -15.86 -14.51
N LEU A 113 10.55 -14.67 -14.56
CA LEU A 113 9.84 -14.05 -13.43
C LEU A 113 8.34 -14.36 -13.45
N LEU A 114 7.85 -14.97 -14.53
CA LEU A 114 6.46 -15.35 -14.67
C LEU A 114 6.11 -16.45 -13.65
N LYS A 115 5.18 -16.13 -12.74
CA LYS A 115 4.78 -16.96 -11.58
C LYS A 115 5.91 -17.27 -10.60
N SER A 116 6.96 -16.47 -10.59
CA SER A 116 8.05 -16.62 -9.62
C SER A 116 7.61 -16.09 -8.25
N PRO A 117 8.03 -16.73 -7.14
CA PRO A 117 7.83 -16.17 -5.80
C PRO A 117 8.63 -14.87 -5.66
N LEU A 118 8.25 -14.01 -4.72
CA LEU A 118 9.05 -12.81 -4.44
C LEU A 118 10.39 -13.21 -3.80
N PRO A 119 11.49 -12.49 -4.13
CA PRO A 119 12.79 -12.80 -3.59
C PRO A 119 12.85 -12.46 -2.11
N LEU A 120 13.64 -13.25 -1.39
CA LEU A 120 13.84 -13.09 0.05
C LEU A 120 14.90 -12.04 0.34
N ILE A 121 16.02 -12.10 -0.38
CA ILE A 121 16.95 -11.00 -0.45
C ILE A 121 16.33 -9.95 -1.35
N LEU A 122 16.00 -8.84 -0.72
CA LEU A 122 15.56 -7.68 -1.44
C LEU A 122 16.78 -7.03 -2.10
N PRO A 123 16.69 -6.70 -3.39
CA PRO A 123 17.75 -5.99 -4.08
C PRO A 123 17.89 -4.58 -3.48
N ASN A 124 19.11 -4.03 -3.51
CA ASN A 124 19.35 -2.67 -3.03
C ASN A 124 18.62 -1.60 -3.86
N ASN A 125 18.34 -1.91 -5.13
CA ASN A 125 17.60 -1.05 -6.05
C ASN A 125 16.29 -1.71 -6.44
N LEU A 126 15.24 -0.91 -6.64
CA LEU A 126 13.95 -1.37 -7.14
C LEU A 126 14.11 -2.23 -8.40
N SER A 127 13.64 -3.47 -8.32
CA SER A 127 13.77 -4.45 -9.40
C SER A 127 12.51 -5.29 -9.54
N ILE A 128 12.10 -5.56 -10.79
CA ILE A 128 11.01 -6.51 -11.08
C ILE A 128 11.42 -7.88 -10.58
N SER A 129 10.54 -8.47 -9.79
CA SER A 129 10.81 -9.67 -9.00
C SER A 129 9.83 -10.80 -9.27
N SER A 130 8.59 -10.47 -9.58
CA SER A 130 7.56 -11.44 -9.95
C SER A 130 6.57 -10.82 -10.92
N ILE A 131 6.09 -11.64 -11.85
CA ILE A 131 5.00 -11.28 -12.76
C ILE A 131 3.94 -12.37 -12.63
N GLN A 132 2.72 -12.02 -12.26
CA GLN A 132 1.59 -12.94 -12.25
C GLN A 132 0.66 -12.57 -13.41
N TYR A 133 0.27 -13.57 -14.18
CA TYR A 133 -0.59 -13.37 -15.33
C TYR A 133 -1.64 -14.48 -15.39
N GLU A 134 -2.90 -14.05 -15.38
CA GLU A 134 -4.06 -14.89 -15.65
C GLU A 134 -4.67 -14.40 -16.98
N PRO A 135 -4.59 -15.21 -18.06
CA PRO A 135 -5.04 -14.82 -19.38
C PRO A 135 -6.45 -14.25 -19.37
N SER A 136 -6.66 -13.17 -20.14
CA SER A 136 -7.93 -12.45 -20.25
C SER A 136 -8.49 -11.84 -18.96
N ARG A 137 -7.79 -11.95 -17.82
CA ARG A 137 -8.31 -11.53 -16.52
C ARG A 137 -7.45 -10.49 -15.82
N VAL A 138 -6.18 -10.80 -15.52
CA VAL A 138 -5.34 -9.89 -14.75
C VAL A 138 -3.85 -10.06 -15.07
N LEU A 139 -3.14 -8.94 -15.12
CA LEU A 139 -1.68 -8.86 -15.08
C LEU A 139 -1.24 -8.18 -13.79
N LYS A 140 -0.32 -8.78 -13.05
CA LYS A 140 0.31 -8.19 -11.86
C LYS A 140 1.82 -8.19 -12.01
N ILE A 141 2.46 -7.06 -11.69
CA ILE A 141 3.90 -6.89 -11.74
C ILE A 141 4.35 -6.45 -10.36
N TYR A 142 5.23 -7.22 -9.76
CA TYR A 142 5.81 -6.95 -8.45
C TYR A 142 7.24 -6.47 -8.63
N ALA A 143 7.51 -5.27 -8.12
CA ALA A 143 8.86 -4.76 -7.93
C ALA A 143 9.15 -4.64 -6.44
N VAL A 144 10.35 -5.03 -6.03
CA VAL A 144 10.75 -4.97 -4.62
C VAL A 144 12.12 -4.33 -4.48
N GLU A 145 12.37 -3.78 -3.30
CA GLU A 145 13.63 -3.19 -2.91
C GLU A 145 13.85 -3.32 -1.40
N ARG A 146 15.11 -3.29 -1.00
CA ARG A 146 15.51 -3.11 0.39
C ARG A 146 15.45 -1.61 0.70
N ARG A 147 14.63 -1.23 1.69
CA ARG A 147 14.59 0.15 2.19
C ARG A 147 15.34 0.24 3.50
N GLU A 148 16.21 1.23 3.60
CA GLU A 148 16.92 1.56 4.82
C GLU A 148 16.47 2.94 5.29
N ASN A 149 16.13 3.04 6.57
CA ASN A 149 15.71 4.27 7.20
C ASN A 149 16.47 4.48 8.51
N TYR A 150 16.77 5.73 8.82
CA TYR A 150 17.40 6.13 10.08
C TYR A 150 16.45 7.06 10.82
N GLU A 151 15.86 6.57 11.91
CA GLU A 151 14.95 7.35 12.75
C GLU A 151 15.70 7.90 13.95
N ARG A 152 15.73 9.23 14.13
CA ARG A 152 16.42 9.84 15.26
C ARG A 152 15.71 9.49 16.57
N ILE A 153 16.46 9.07 17.59
CA ILE A 153 15.95 8.90 18.95
C ILE A 153 16.61 9.91 19.87
N HIS A 154 15.86 10.95 20.21
CA HIS A 154 16.34 12.00 21.11
C HIS A 154 16.74 11.50 22.49
N GLU A 155 16.12 10.43 22.98
CA GLU A 155 16.38 9.86 24.31
C GLU A 155 17.80 9.29 24.46
N TYR A 156 18.48 8.96 23.37
CA TYR A 156 19.85 8.45 23.36
C TYR A 156 20.86 9.46 22.79
N ASP A 157 20.44 10.70 22.51
CA ASP A 157 21.36 11.76 22.12
C ASP A 157 22.28 12.08 23.31
N GLU A 158 23.56 12.34 23.04
CA GLU A 158 24.58 12.56 24.07
C GLU A 158 25.44 13.76 23.70
N ILE A 159 25.83 14.57 24.68
CA ILE A 159 26.81 15.65 24.48
C ILE A 159 28.11 15.24 25.18
N LYS A 160 29.22 15.24 24.45
CA LYS A 160 30.56 14.91 24.96
C LYS A 160 31.50 16.09 24.87
N LEU A 161 32.33 16.28 25.89
CA LEU A 161 33.49 17.16 25.83
C LEU A 161 34.72 16.35 25.45
N ILE A 162 35.23 16.55 24.24
CA ILE A 162 36.45 15.91 23.75
C ILE A 162 37.45 17.01 23.42
N GLU A 163 38.61 16.99 24.10
CA GLU A 163 39.69 17.99 23.93
C GLU A 163 39.21 19.45 24.11
N GLY A 164 38.30 19.68 25.06
CA GLY A 164 37.74 21.01 25.34
C GLY A 164 36.71 21.51 24.32
N LYS A 165 36.33 20.69 23.33
CA LYS A 165 35.24 20.97 22.38
C LYS A 165 34.02 20.15 22.73
N GLU A 166 32.87 20.81 22.68
CA GLU A 166 31.57 20.17 22.83
C GLU A 166 31.18 19.47 21.51
N ILE A 167 30.86 18.18 21.60
CA ILE A 167 30.45 17.31 20.49
C ILE A 167 29.05 16.79 20.79
N GLU A 168 28.08 17.11 19.93
CA GLU A 168 26.72 16.55 19.95
C GLU A 168 26.72 15.21 19.18
N LEU A 169 26.48 14.11 19.89
CA LEU A 169 26.20 12.79 19.32
C LEU A 169 24.69 12.62 19.17
N ARG A 170 24.24 12.35 17.94
CA ARG A 170 22.83 12.11 17.63
C ARG A 170 22.61 10.62 17.39
N ALA A 171 21.68 10.03 18.13
CA ALA A 171 21.35 8.63 18.02
C ALA A 171 20.28 8.39 16.96
N TYR A 172 20.45 7.32 16.18
CA TYR A 172 19.52 6.91 15.14
C TYR A 172 19.27 5.40 15.22
N ILE A 173 17.99 4.98 15.16
CA ILE A 173 17.64 3.58 14.87
C ILE A 173 17.80 3.36 13.38
N HIS A 174 18.61 2.37 13.02
CA HIS A 174 18.63 1.85 11.66
C HIS A 174 17.50 0.81 11.49
N GLN A 175 16.51 1.13 10.67
CA GLN A 175 15.39 0.26 10.32
C GLN A 175 15.54 -0.20 8.87
N VAL A 176 15.50 -1.52 8.66
CA VAL A 176 15.45 -2.09 7.31
C VAL A 176 14.05 -2.62 7.08
N THR A 177 13.39 -2.13 6.03
CA THR A 177 12.03 -2.52 5.66
C THR A 177 11.96 -3.02 4.23
N ARG A 178 10.90 -3.77 3.95
CA ARG A 178 10.64 -4.28 2.60
C ARG A 178 9.85 -3.25 1.80
N GLY A 179 10.48 -2.68 0.78
CA GLY A 179 9.80 -1.89 -0.23
C GLY A 179 9.11 -2.81 -1.23
N VAL A 180 7.81 -2.64 -1.42
CA VAL A 180 7.01 -3.40 -2.39
C VAL A 180 6.19 -2.43 -3.22
N MET A 181 6.26 -2.60 -4.53
CA MET A 181 5.39 -1.95 -5.49
C MET A 181 4.67 -3.01 -6.32
N ILE A 182 3.37 -2.85 -6.48
CA ILE A 182 2.52 -3.81 -7.18
C ILE A 182 1.67 -3.05 -8.19
N PHE A 183 1.99 -3.23 -9.46
CA PHE A 183 1.10 -2.82 -10.53
C PHE A 183 0.11 -3.95 -10.81
N ILE A 184 -1.18 -3.64 -10.81
CA ILE A 184 -2.27 -4.57 -11.09
C ILE A 184 -3.09 -3.98 -12.22
N TRP A 185 -3.25 -4.72 -13.30
CA TRP A 185 -4.12 -4.36 -14.41
C TRP A 185 -5.19 -5.42 -14.60
N ASP A 186 -6.43 -5.07 -14.29
CA ASP A 186 -7.61 -5.85 -14.61
C ASP A 186 -7.91 -5.70 -16.11
N LEU A 187 -7.73 -6.80 -16.84
CA LEU A 187 -7.88 -6.85 -18.29
C LEU A 187 -9.35 -6.94 -18.73
N ILE A 188 -10.27 -7.25 -17.82
CA ILE A 188 -11.72 -7.28 -18.10
C ILE A 188 -12.27 -5.87 -18.02
N SER A 189 -12.07 -5.21 -16.87
CA SER A 189 -12.62 -3.87 -16.62
C SER A 189 -11.73 -2.75 -17.18
N ASN A 190 -10.56 -3.10 -17.72
CA ASN A 190 -9.52 -2.20 -18.21
C ASN A 190 -9.12 -1.13 -17.19
N ASN A 191 -9.01 -1.51 -15.93
CA ASN A 191 -8.63 -0.64 -14.83
C ASN A 191 -7.27 -1.07 -14.29
N ALA A 192 -6.40 -0.12 -13.96
CA ALA A 192 -5.11 -0.43 -13.36
C ALA A 192 -4.82 0.35 -12.08
N THR A 193 -4.04 -0.24 -11.19
CA THR A 193 -3.60 0.38 -9.93
C THR A 193 -2.11 0.14 -9.73
N LEU A 194 -1.40 1.16 -9.23
CA LEU A 194 -0.04 0.99 -8.71
C LEU A 194 -0.09 1.18 -7.20
N GLN A 195 0.16 0.10 -6.46
CA GLN A 195 0.26 0.09 -5.01
C GLN A 195 1.71 0.25 -4.60
N ILE A 196 2.00 1.17 -3.69
CA ILE A 196 3.34 1.44 -3.16
C ILE A 196 3.25 1.32 -1.65
N SER A 197 4.02 0.40 -1.07
CA SER A 197 4.12 0.25 0.38
C SER A 197 4.65 1.55 1.01
N GLN A 198 4.27 1.81 2.26
CA GLN A 198 4.65 3.03 2.96
C GLN A 198 6.14 3.37 2.81
N LEU A 199 6.41 4.62 2.46
CA LEU A 199 7.76 5.17 2.38
C LEU A 199 8.21 5.80 3.70
N PRO A 200 9.53 5.90 3.93
CA PRO A 200 10.09 6.72 5.00
C PRO A 200 9.63 8.19 4.91
N THR A 201 9.61 8.86 6.06
CA THR A 201 9.24 10.28 6.16
C THR A 201 10.06 11.15 5.20
N GLY A 202 9.38 12.07 4.50
CA GLY A 202 10.02 12.98 3.53
C GLY A 202 10.11 12.44 2.10
N SER A 203 9.84 11.16 1.87
CA SER A 203 9.83 10.56 0.53
C SER A 203 8.61 11.00 -0.29
N LYS A 204 8.75 11.07 -1.62
CA LYS A 204 7.67 11.43 -2.54
C LYS A 204 7.22 10.23 -3.36
N TYR A 205 5.97 9.83 -3.18
CA TYR A 205 5.38 8.70 -3.90
C TYR A 205 5.33 8.89 -5.42
N GLU A 206 5.27 10.14 -5.89
CA GLU A 206 5.33 10.47 -7.31
C GLU A 206 6.70 10.14 -7.93
N GLU A 207 7.79 10.24 -7.16
CA GLU A 207 9.13 9.84 -7.61
C GLU A 207 9.24 8.32 -7.71
N GLU A 208 8.62 7.59 -6.77
CA GLU A 208 8.56 6.12 -6.79
C GLU A 208 7.73 5.57 -7.95
N GLU A 209 6.64 6.26 -8.31
CA GLU A 209 5.87 5.93 -9.51
C GLU A 209 6.72 6.06 -10.79
N ILE A 210 7.54 7.11 -10.89
CA ILE A 210 8.45 7.32 -12.02
C ILE A 210 9.50 6.19 -12.08
N LYS A 211 10.13 5.86 -10.95
CA LYS A 211 11.08 4.73 -10.88
C LYS A 211 10.44 3.41 -11.31
N PHE A 212 9.21 3.15 -10.89
CA PHE A 212 8.48 1.97 -11.32
C PHE A 212 8.21 2.00 -12.83
N ALA A 213 7.79 3.14 -13.37
CA ALA A 213 7.55 3.31 -14.80
C ALA A 213 8.82 3.04 -15.62
N GLU A 214 9.98 3.53 -15.19
CA GLU A 214 11.28 3.27 -15.83
C GLU A 214 11.59 1.76 -15.94
N LEU A 215 11.17 0.95 -14.97
CA LEU A 215 11.38 -0.51 -15.01
C LEU A 215 10.50 -1.23 -16.03
N ILE A 216 9.30 -0.72 -16.31
CA ILE A 216 8.32 -1.43 -17.15
C ILE A 216 8.14 -0.83 -18.53
N ASN A 217 8.45 0.46 -18.73
CA ASN A 217 8.11 1.21 -19.95
C ASN A 217 8.70 0.62 -21.24
N SER A 218 9.77 -0.17 -21.19
CA SER A 218 10.33 -0.84 -22.37
C SER A 218 9.39 -1.88 -22.99
N TRP A 219 8.48 -2.47 -22.20
CA TRP A 219 7.58 -3.54 -22.64
C TRP A 219 6.12 -3.34 -22.26
N LEU A 220 5.85 -2.52 -21.25
CA LEU A 220 4.52 -2.05 -20.85
C LEU A 220 4.61 -0.55 -20.55
N ASN A 221 4.19 0.28 -21.52
CA ASN A 221 4.28 1.73 -21.39
C ASN A 221 3.22 2.28 -20.42
N LEU A 222 3.62 2.62 -19.20
CA LEU A 222 2.74 3.19 -18.18
C LEU A 222 2.14 4.53 -18.63
N ASN A 223 2.81 5.28 -19.50
CA ASN A 223 2.28 6.55 -20.03
C ASN A 223 1.07 6.36 -20.96
N SER A 224 0.79 5.13 -21.40
CA SER A 224 -0.44 4.80 -22.13
C SER A 224 -1.67 4.68 -21.23
N PHE A 225 -1.48 4.62 -19.91
CA PHE A 225 -2.53 4.58 -18.91
C PHE A 225 -2.91 6.00 -18.50
N THR A 226 -4.21 6.26 -18.36
CA THR A 226 -4.71 7.58 -17.96
C THR A 226 -4.95 7.60 -16.46
N LYS A 227 -4.32 8.53 -15.74
CA LYS A 227 -4.57 8.71 -14.30
C LYS A 227 -5.99 9.18 -14.04
N LEU A 228 -6.64 8.57 -13.04
CA LEU A 228 -8.01 8.87 -12.68
C LEU A 228 -8.10 10.19 -11.89
N ASP A 229 -8.98 11.11 -12.28
CA ASP A 229 -9.15 12.37 -11.54
C ASP A 229 -9.98 12.18 -10.26
N LEU A 230 -9.31 12.22 -9.10
CA LEU A 230 -9.95 11.99 -7.80
C LEU A 230 -10.51 13.27 -7.17
N ARG A 231 -10.37 14.43 -7.82
CA ARG A 231 -10.90 15.71 -7.30
C ARG A 231 -12.43 15.67 -7.20
N ARG A 232 -13.08 14.99 -8.15
CA ARG A 232 -14.54 14.75 -8.15
C ARG A 232 -14.98 13.81 -7.04
N VAL A 233 -14.20 12.78 -6.72
CA VAL A 233 -14.51 11.83 -5.65
C VAL A 233 -14.64 12.53 -4.31
N ILE A 234 -13.69 13.43 -3.99
CA ILE A 234 -13.73 14.24 -2.76
C ILE A 234 -15.03 15.03 -2.67
N LYS A 235 -15.42 15.68 -3.78
CA LYS A 235 -16.68 16.43 -3.86
C LYS A 235 -17.90 15.54 -3.68
N LYS A 236 -17.92 14.36 -4.32
CA LYS A 236 -19.04 13.41 -4.26
C LYS A 236 -19.22 12.80 -2.88
N LEU A 237 -18.15 12.41 -2.20
CA LEU A 237 -18.22 11.94 -0.81
C LEU A 237 -18.77 13.02 0.12
N HIS A 238 -18.30 14.26 -0.05
CA HIS A 238 -18.82 15.42 0.68
C HIS A 238 -20.33 15.68 0.40
N GLU A 239 -20.79 15.50 -0.84
CA GLU A 239 -22.21 15.59 -1.19
C GLU A 239 -23.06 14.48 -0.55
N LEU A 240 -22.58 13.24 -0.57
CA LEU A 240 -23.30 12.09 -0.01
C LEU A 240 -23.49 12.23 1.50
N GLU A 241 -22.46 12.66 2.22
CA GLU A 241 -22.55 12.92 3.66
C GLU A 241 -23.50 14.09 3.97
N ALA A 242 -23.40 15.20 3.23
CA ALA A 242 -24.31 16.34 3.37
C ALA A 242 -25.79 15.98 3.16
N ASN A 243 -26.05 14.97 2.32
CA ASN A 243 -27.41 14.51 2.00
C ASN A 243 -27.92 13.41 2.96
N GLY A 244 -27.19 13.11 4.03
CA GLY A 244 -27.60 12.11 5.03
C GLY A 244 -27.48 10.65 4.55
N ILE A 245 -26.73 10.40 3.47
CA ILE A 245 -26.46 9.06 2.93
C ILE A 245 -24.94 8.80 2.84
N PRO A 246 -24.18 8.95 3.94
CA PRO A 246 -22.73 8.86 3.89
C PRO A 246 -22.25 7.44 3.55
N GLU A 247 -21.38 7.34 2.55
CA GLU A 247 -20.52 6.15 2.36
C GLU A 247 -19.24 6.25 3.20
N ALA A 248 -18.78 7.48 3.44
CA ALA A 248 -17.66 7.79 4.30
C ALA A 248 -17.97 9.07 5.08
N ARG A 249 -17.45 9.13 6.30
CA ARG A 249 -17.47 10.31 7.15
C ARG A 249 -16.24 11.17 6.86
N SER A 250 -16.44 12.46 6.65
CA SER A 250 -15.36 13.40 6.44
C SER A 250 -14.77 13.82 7.78
N HIS A 251 -13.48 13.54 8.01
CA HIS A 251 -12.71 14.10 9.13
C HIS A 251 -11.98 15.38 8.70
N GLY A 252 -11.62 15.50 7.42
CA GLY A 252 -11.08 16.75 6.90
C GLY A 252 -11.24 16.87 5.39
N LEU A 253 -11.50 18.08 4.93
CA LEU A 253 -11.63 18.40 3.52
C LEU A 253 -10.81 19.63 3.17
N SER A 254 -10.16 19.58 2.02
CA SER A 254 -9.44 20.69 1.43
C SER A 254 -9.94 20.91 0.01
N TYR A 255 -10.29 22.16 -0.31
CA TYR A 255 -10.66 22.61 -1.64
C TYR A 255 -9.71 23.70 -2.12
N LEU A 256 -9.48 23.75 -3.42
CA LEU A 256 -8.86 24.89 -4.10
C LEU A 256 -9.96 25.78 -4.67
N SER A 257 -9.91 27.07 -4.35
CA SER A 257 -10.78 28.06 -4.99
C SER A 257 -10.33 28.36 -6.42
N GLN A 258 -11.17 29.02 -7.21
CA GLN A 258 -10.83 29.46 -8.56
C GLN A 258 -9.59 30.37 -8.61
N GLY A 259 -9.35 31.15 -7.55
CA GLY A 259 -8.16 31.98 -7.39
C GLY A 259 -6.94 31.25 -6.83
N GLY A 260 -6.97 29.91 -6.75
CA GLY A 260 -5.84 29.08 -6.29
C GLY A 260 -5.64 29.02 -4.78
N ARG A 261 -6.54 29.60 -3.97
CA ARG A 261 -6.42 29.54 -2.50
C ARG A 261 -6.85 28.17 -1.99
N ARG A 262 -6.12 27.64 -1.01
CA ARG A 262 -6.49 26.43 -0.29
C ARG A 262 -7.38 26.79 0.89
N ILE A 263 -8.55 26.15 0.96
CA ILE A 263 -9.48 26.24 2.08
C ILE A 263 -9.60 24.85 2.69
N THR A 264 -9.45 24.74 4.00
CA THR A 264 -9.46 23.45 4.71
C THR A 264 -10.43 23.52 5.89
N ALA A 265 -11.21 22.46 6.06
CA ALA A 265 -11.99 22.20 7.26
C ALA A 265 -11.57 20.85 7.85
N GLN A 266 -11.61 20.76 9.18
CA GLN A 266 -11.19 19.59 9.92
C GLN A 266 -12.06 19.45 11.16
N SER A 267 -12.52 18.24 11.45
CA SER A 267 -13.29 17.94 12.64
C SER A 267 -12.37 17.82 13.86
N PRO A 268 -12.87 18.07 15.08
CA PRO A 268 -12.04 18.14 16.28
C PRO A 268 -11.39 16.80 16.64
N THR A 269 -12.07 15.68 16.36
CA THR A 269 -11.52 14.34 16.60
C THR A 269 -11.72 13.41 15.40
N PRO A 270 -10.94 12.31 15.31
CA PRO A 270 -11.14 11.28 14.30
C PRO A 270 -12.53 10.65 14.28
N GLN A 271 -13.32 10.75 15.35
CA GLN A 271 -14.67 10.19 15.47
C GLN A 271 -15.75 11.17 14.98
N ASP A 272 -15.44 12.46 14.93
CA ASP A 272 -16.40 13.50 14.58
C ASP A 272 -16.44 13.72 13.06
N SER A 273 -17.61 14.13 12.56
CA SER A 273 -17.75 14.66 11.20
C SER A 273 -17.37 16.14 11.17
N ILE A 274 -17.02 16.65 9.98
CA ILE A 274 -16.95 18.09 9.74
C ILE A 274 -18.34 18.77 9.71
N PHE A 275 -19.42 17.97 9.64
CA PHE A 275 -20.80 18.43 9.63
C PHE A 275 -21.38 18.52 11.04
N GLY A 276 -22.39 19.36 11.23
CA GLY A 276 -23.16 19.46 12.47
C GLY A 276 -23.42 20.90 12.95
N GLU A 277 -22.79 21.89 12.31
CA GLU A 277 -22.97 23.32 12.60
C GLU A 277 -23.47 24.02 11.33
N GLN A 278 -24.68 24.58 11.39
CA GLN A 278 -25.40 25.07 10.20
C GLN A 278 -24.59 26.13 9.41
N GLU A 279 -23.92 27.05 10.10
CA GLU A 279 -23.11 28.09 9.50
C GLU A 279 -21.89 27.52 8.77
N VAL A 280 -21.25 26.51 9.36
CA VAL A 280 -20.11 25.80 8.77
C VAL A 280 -20.55 25.01 7.55
N ASP A 281 -21.68 24.30 7.66
CA ASP A 281 -22.24 23.48 6.58
C ASP A 281 -22.61 24.34 5.36
N ILE A 282 -23.22 25.51 5.59
CA ILE A 282 -23.52 26.48 4.53
C ILE A 282 -22.23 26.99 3.86
N ALA A 283 -21.21 27.33 4.64
CA ALA A 283 -19.93 27.80 4.12
C ALA A 283 -19.24 26.70 3.28
N LEU A 284 -19.18 25.48 3.78
CA LEU A 284 -18.58 24.32 3.12
C LEU A 284 -19.31 23.92 1.84
N LYS A 285 -20.66 23.96 1.84
CA LYS A 285 -21.46 23.78 0.62
C LYS A 285 -21.06 24.80 -0.45
N SER A 286 -21.01 26.07 -0.09
CA SER A 286 -20.62 27.16 -0.98
C SER A 286 -19.20 27.00 -1.54
N ILE A 287 -18.25 26.52 -0.73
CA ILE A 287 -16.88 26.21 -1.15
C ILE A 287 -16.86 25.01 -2.10
N ARG A 288 -17.55 23.92 -1.75
CA ARG A 288 -17.64 22.70 -2.55
C ARG A 288 -18.23 22.95 -3.94
N ASP A 289 -19.25 23.78 -4.01
CA ASP A 289 -19.98 24.03 -5.26
C ASP A 289 -19.11 24.81 -6.26
N ARG A 290 -18.20 25.68 -5.78
CA ARG A 290 -17.33 26.55 -6.60
C ARG A 290 -15.87 26.11 -6.68
N GLY A 291 -15.44 25.28 -5.75
CA GLY A 291 -14.05 24.84 -5.60
C GLY A 291 -13.79 23.48 -6.24
N VAL A 292 -12.51 23.12 -6.27
CA VAL A 292 -12.02 21.84 -6.77
C VAL A 292 -11.48 21.03 -5.59
N GLY A 293 -11.94 19.78 -5.42
CA GLY A 293 -11.47 18.92 -4.35
C GLY A 293 -9.96 18.71 -4.43
N ASN A 294 -9.24 18.93 -3.34
CA ASN A 294 -7.78 18.87 -3.29
C ASN A 294 -7.29 17.71 -2.42
N ILE A 295 -7.69 17.68 -1.16
CA ILE A 295 -7.40 16.58 -0.22
C ILE A 295 -8.69 16.24 0.51
N GLY A 296 -8.99 14.95 0.64
CA GLY A 296 -10.08 14.48 1.49
C GLY A 296 -9.56 13.42 2.46
N ASN A 297 -9.86 13.59 3.73
CA ASN A 297 -9.51 12.70 4.83
C ASN A 297 -10.80 12.07 5.34
N PHE A 298 -10.98 10.78 5.04
CA PHE A 298 -12.26 10.08 5.13
C PHE A 298 -12.15 8.79 5.93
N TYR A 299 -13.19 8.51 6.71
CA TYR A 299 -13.44 7.22 7.35
C TYR A 299 -14.61 6.54 6.64
N TRP A 300 -14.32 5.53 5.82
CA TRP A 300 -15.35 4.75 5.13
C TRP A 300 -16.15 3.96 6.15
N LEU A 301 -17.48 4.08 6.10
CA LEU A 301 -18.33 3.58 7.17
C LEU A 301 -18.62 2.08 7.00
N PRO A 302 -18.67 1.32 8.11
CA PRO A 302 -19.08 -0.07 8.07
C PRO A 302 -20.55 -0.20 7.64
N LYS A 303 -20.93 -1.41 7.26
CA LYS A 303 -22.31 -1.72 6.86
C LYS A 303 -23.31 -1.32 7.96
N SER A 304 -24.10 -0.31 7.69
CA SER A 304 -25.32 0.04 8.42
C SER A 304 -26.55 -0.55 7.73
N ILE A 305 -27.69 -0.56 8.43
CA ILE A 305 -28.99 -1.00 7.90
C ILE A 305 -29.39 -0.23 6.62
N ASN A 306 -28.83 0.96 6.40
CA ASN A 306 -29.09 1.84 5.25
C ASN A 306 -27.93 1.93 4.24
N SER A 307 -26.91 1.07 4.36
CA SER A 307 -25.78 1.07 3.42
C SER A 307 -26.17 0.52 2.06
N ALA A 308 -25.56 1.05 0.99
CA ALA A 308 -25.70 0.53 -0.36
C ALA A 308 -25.52 -1.00 -0.38
N ASN A 309 -26.40 -1.72 -1.08
CA ASN A 309 -26.31 -3.17 -1.27
C ASN A 309 -24.88 -3.55 -1.67
N GLY A 310 -24.19 -4.33 -0.83
CA GLY A 310 -22.85 -4.84 -1.13
C GLY A 310 -21.66 -4.20 -0.38
N ASN A 311 -21.86 -3.33 0.62
CA ASN A 311 -20.77 -2.88 1.51
C ASN A 311 -20.25 -4.04 2.40
N PRO A 312 -18.99 -4.49 2.24
CA PRO A 312 -18.41 -5.59 3.02
C PRO A 312 -17.72 -5.12 4.32
N LEU A 313 -17.63 -3.81 4.57
CA LEU A 313 -16.83 -3.26 5.66
C LEU A 313 -17.44 -3.61 7.03
N GLU A 314 -16.65 -4.29 7.85
CA GLU A 314 -16.98 -4.62 9.25
C GLU A 314 -16.59 -3.50 10.23
N ARG A 315 -15.64 -2.67 9.83
CA ARG A 315 -15.08 -1.55 10.60
C ARG A 315 -14.78 -0.37 9.69
N GLU A 316 -14.54 0.79 10.28
CA GLU A 316 -14.12 1.96 9.51
C GLU A 316 -12.78 1.73 8.80
N VAL A 317 -12.68 2.19 7.56
CA VAL A 317 -11.41 2.22 6.80
C VAL A 317 -10.97 3.66 6.64
N HIS A 318 -9.80 4.00 7.16
CA HIS A 318 -9.27 5.36 7.12
C HIS A 318 -8.44 5.58 5.85
N THR A 319 -8.85 6.58 5.05
CA THR A 319 -8.15 6.94 3.81
C THR A 319 -7.92 8.44 3.66
N ILE A 320 -6.83 8.79 2.97
CA ILE A 320 -6.58 10.16 2.52
C ILE A 320 -6.49 10.15 1.00
N ILE A 321 -7.42 10.84 0.34
CA ILE A 321 -7.48 11.02 -1.10
C ILE A 321 -6.78 12.33 -1.47
N VAL A 322 -5.83 12.27 -2.42
CA VAL A 322 -5.11 13.43 -2.95
C VAL A 322 -5.54 13.60 -4.40
N GLY A 323 -6.48 14.55 -4.60
CA GLY A 323 -7.26 14.67 -5.82
C GLY A 323 -6.41 14.82 -7.09
N ASN A 324 -5.52 15.81 -7.09
CA ASN A 324 -4.67 16.15 -8.24
C ASN A 324 -3.51 15.18 -8.50
N LYS A 325 -3.28 14.22 -7.60
CA LYS A 325 -2.23 13.19 -7.76
C LYS A 325 -2.80 11.82 -8.10
N SER A 326 -4.12 11.70 -8.21
CA SER A 326 -4.79 10.42 -8.49
C SER A 326 -4.43 9.34 -7.49
N ARG A 327 -4.17 9.75 -6.23
CA ARG A 327 -3.57 8.92 -5.19
C ARG A 327 -4.51 8.80 -4.01
N ILE A 328 -4.68 7.58 -3.51
CA ILE A 328 -5.35 7.28 -2.26
C ILE A 328 -4.36 6.62 -1.29
N ASN A 329 -4.34 7.10 -0.05
CA ASN A 329 -3.50 6.55 1.01
C ASN A 329 -4.40 5.76 1.98
N PHE A 330 -4.05 4.51 2.24
CA PHE A 330 -4.60 3.71 3.34
C PHE A 330 -3.66 3.85 4.53
N THR A 331 -4.15 4.53 5.57
CA THR A 331 -3.32 4.95 6.72
C THR A 331 -3.09 3.84 7.74
N THR A 332 -3.80 2.72 7.59
CA THR A 332 -3.73 1.53 8.43
C THR A 332 -3.65 0.27 7.55
N PRO A 333 -3.15 -0.86 8.09
CA PRO A 333 -3.34 -2.15 7.44
C PRO A 333 -4.83 -2.52 7.35
N ASN A 334 -5.28 -2.98 6.19
CA ASN A 334 -6.68 -3.32 5.91
C ASN A 334 -6.78 -4.72 5.29
N LYS A 335 -7.97 -5.33 5.28
CA LYS A 335 -8.17 -6.58 4.54
C LYS A 335 -8.17 -6.28 3.04
N LYS A 336 -7.89 -7.31 2.24
CA LYS A 336 -7.92 -7.19 0.77
C LYS A 336 -9.29 -6.71 0.29
N GLU A 337 -10.34 -7.31 0.81
CA GLU A 337 -11.73 -7.04 0.43
C GLU A 337 -12.14 -5.60 0.76
N ASP A 338 -11.65 -5.06 1.88
CA ASP A 338 -11.88 -3.67 2.29
C ASP A 338 -11.25 -2.69 1.29
N ILE A 339 -9.99 -2.95 0.90
CA ILE A 339 -9.26 -2.14 -0.08
C ILE A 339 -9.96 -2.21 -1.44
N GLU A 340 -10.27 -3.41 -1.93
CA GLU A 340 -10.96 -3.61 -3.22
C GLU A 340 -12.32 -2.91 -3.25
N TYR A 341 -13.10 -2.98 -2.16
CA TYR A 341 -14.36 -2.25 -2.03
C TYR A 341 -14.15 -0.74 -2.13
N VAL A 342 -13.26 -0.17 -1.30
CA VAL A 342 -13.00 1.28 -1.30
C VAL A 342 -12.54 1.75 -2.68
N LEU A 343 -11.61 1.04 -3.31
CA LEU A 343 -11.14 1.39 -4.65
C LEU A 343 -12.25 1.30 -5.71
N SER A 344 -13.14 0.31 -5.61
CA SER A 344 -14.29 0.20 -6.51
C SER A 344 -15.25 1.38 -6.38
N ARG A 345 -15.55 1.82 -5.14
CA ARG A 345 -16.39 2.99 -4.87
C ARG A 345 -15.75 4.27 -5.38
N VAL A 346 -14.45 4.46 -5.12
CA VAL A 346 -13.68 5.61 -5.61
C VAL A 346 -13.76 5.70 -7.15
N ARG A 347 -13.62 4.58 -7.86
CA ARG A 347 -13.77 4.55 -9.33
C ARG A 347 -15.18 4.94 -9.77
N ILE A 348 -16.21 4.41 -9.13
CA ILE A 348 -17.61 4.76 -9.44
C ILE A 348 -17.84 6.26 -9.25
N LEU A 349 -17.36 6.84 -8.14
CA LEU A 349 -17.56 8.25 -7.81
C LEU A 349 -16.70 9.22 -8.65
N SER A 350 -15.66 8.72 -9.30
CA SER A 350 -14.80 9.52 -10.18
C SER A 350 -15.41 9.75 -11.57
N ARG A 351 -16.34 8.87 -11.98
CA ARG A 351 -17.10 8.96 -13.23
C ARG A 351 -18.31 9.86 -13.06
#